data_AF-A0A849MIA9-F1
#
_entry.id   AF-A0A849MIA9-F1
#
_cell.length_a   1.000
_cell.length_b   1.000
_cell.length_c   1.000
_cell.angle_alpha   90.00
_cell.angle_beta   90.00
_cell.angle_gamma   90.00
#
_symmetry.space_group_name_H-M   'P 1'
#
loop_
_entity.id
_entity.type
_entity.pdbx_description
1 polymer ?
#
loop_
_entity_poly.entity_id
_entity_poly.type
_entity_poly.pdbx_seq_one_letter_code
_entity_poly.pdbx_strand_id
1 'polypeptide(L)'
;MADLVDKNILKTFVPASALNSENFQELAGKTFVENVAAGQAIFKEGDNDRKSVYLIDGQAEIVSNNGESKTIIAGSDMAKHALANQQPRKFTATAKVDSQIIRVDSDLLDILLTWDQLSGIEVDEIQVDEGPDDEDGDDDGDWMTRILQSKAFLQVPPANIQAMFMRMQDIPVKAGDVIIKQGDDGDYYYIIKHGKCKVTRTSKTGSELTLATLGDGDAFGEEALLSEAKRNANIVMTTDGSLVRLAKEDFNELLKEPMLSWVTNEEADAMIKEGNTVWIDVRLESEHKNSGIEGSVNIPLFMLRLKAQTLDPDKKYILYCDTGRRSSACAFLLSERGLQVYCLKGGLVARTGS
;
A
#
# COMPACT_ATOMS: atom_id res chain seq x y z
N MET A 1 -11.85 -20.04 25.72
CA MET A 1 -10.72 -19.27 25.17
C MET A 1 -10.84 -19.38 23.67
N ALA A 2 -10.66 -18.29 22.92
CA ALA A 2 -10.62 -18.38 21.47
C ALA A 2 -9.25 -18.95 21.08
N ASP A 3 -9.23 -19.99 20.25
CA ASP A 3 -7.99 -20.64 19.83
C ASP A 3 -7.35 -19.80 18.72
N LEU A 4 -6.03 -19.62 18.77
CA LEU A 4 -5.29 -18.98 17.69
C LEU A 4 -5.37 -19.82 16.42
N VAL A 5 -5.41 -19.17 15.26
CA VAL A 5 -5.42 -19.87 13.98
C VAL A 5 -4.12 -20.67 13.76
N ASP A 6 -4.25 -21.89 13.22
CA ASP A 6 -3.09 -22.63 12.72
C ASP A 6 -2.46 -21.85 11.56
N LYS A 7 -1.17 -21.55 11.68
CA LYS A 7 -0.39 -20.83 10.67
C LYS A 7 -0.41 -21.52 9.30
N ASN A 8 -0.46 -22.85 9.26
CA ASN A 8 -0.54 -23.58 7.99
C ASN A 8 -1.88 -23.35 7.29
N ILE A 9 -2.97 -23.26 8.06
CA ILE A 9 -4.30 -22.93 7.55
C ILE A 9 -4.36 -21.48 7.10
N LEU A 10 -3.88 -20.53 7.90
CA LEU A 10 -3.89 -19.11 7.50
C LEU A 10 -3.09 -18.88 6.20
N LYS A 11 -2.02 -19.66 5.98
CA LYS A 11 -1.19 -19.60 4.78
C LYS A 11 -1.85 -20.17 3.53
N THR A 12 -3.05 -20.76 3.62
CA THR A 12 -3.83 -21.15 2.43
C THR A 12 -4.73 -20.03 1.91
N PHE A 13 -4.96 -18.98 2.71
CA PHE A 13 -5.88 -17.91 2.35
C PHE A 13 -5.20 -16.78 1.58
N VAL A 14 -5.92 -16.19 0.63
CA VAL A 14 -5.51 -15.06 -0.19
C VAL A 14 -6.19 -13.79 0.34
N PRO A 15 -5.48 -12.67 0.49
CA PRO A 15 -4.04 -12.45 0.20
C PRO A 15 -3.07 -12.76 1.36
N ALA A 16 -3.53 -13.22 2.52
CA ALA A 16 -2.68 -13.42 3.71
C ALA A 16 -1.42 -14.29 3.45
N SER A 17 -1.54 -15.29 2.57
CA SER A 17 -0.44 -16.17 2.14
C SER A 17 0.72 -15.47 1.43
N ALA A 18 0.50 -14.29 0.87
CA ALA A 18 1.50 -13.50 0.16
C ALA A 18 2.32 -12.59 1.08
N LEU A 19 1.94 -12.49 2.35
CA LEU A 19 2.71 -11.73 3.33
C LEU A 19 4.08 -12.36 3.55
N ASN A 20 5.07 -11.51 3.77
CA ASN A 20 6.38 -11.91 4.26
C ASN A 20 6.22 -12.58 5.64
N SER A 21 7.23 -13.34 6.09
CA SER A 21 7.03 -14.15 7.30
C SER A 21 6.86 -13.34 8.60
N GLU A 22 7.39 -12.12 8.68
CA GLU A 22 7.25 -11.26 9.87
C GLU A 22 5.82 -10.70 9.94
N ASN A 23 5.36 -10.09 8.86
CA ASN A 23 4.01 -9.56 8.76
C ASN A 23 2.94 -10.65 8.87
N PHE A 24 3.21 -11.83 8.31
CA PHE A 24 2.36 -13.00 8.50
C PHE A 24 2.28 -13.43 9.96
N GLN A 25 3.38 -13.38 10.71
CA GLN A 25 3.39 -13.71 12.14
C GLN A 25 2.58 -12.70 12.95
N GLU A 26 2.69 -11.41 12.62
CA GLU A 26 1.87 -10.37 13.25
C GLU A 26 0.38 -10.61 13.02
N LEU A 27 -0.01 -10.86 11.76
CA LEU A 27 -1.41 -11.15 11.40
C LEU A 27 -1.93 -12.41 12.13
N ALA A 28 -1.13 -13.49 12.12
CA ALA A 28 -1.49 -14.75 12.76
C ALA A 28 -1.68 -14.61 14.28
N GLY A 29 -0.83 -13.81 14.95
CA GLY A 29 -0.92 -13.56 16.38
C GLY A 29 -2.17 -12.78 16.81
N LYS A 30 -2.88 -12.16 15.86
CA LYS A 30 -4.11 -11.39 16.09
C LYS A 30 -5.35 -12.07 15.49
N THR A 31 -5.23 -13.30 14.98
CA THR A 31 -6.30 -14.02 14.28
C THR A 31 -6.72 -15.27 15.07
N PHE A 32 -8.02 -15.38 15.34
CA PHE A 32 -8.60 -16.43 16.17
C PHE A 32 -9.65 -17.23 15.42
N VAL A 33 -9.72 -18.53 15.70
CA VAL A 33 -10.73 -19.44 15.17
C VAL A 33 -12.05 -19.24 15.91
N GLU A 34 -13.14 -19.15 15.14
CA GLU A 34 -14.50 -19.04 15.63
C GLU A 34 -15.31 -20.26 15.16
N ASN A 35 -16.00 -20.92 16.09
CA ASN A 35 -16.91 -22.02 15.76
C ASN A 35 -18.31 -21.45 15.51
N VAL A 36 -18.94 -21.86 14.41
CA VAL A 36 -20.27 -21.41 13.99
C VAL A 36 -21.16 -22.64 13.82
N ALA A 37 -22.26 -22.70 14.56
CA ALA A 37 -23.17 -23.84 14.52
C ALA A 37 -23.98 -23.88 13.21
N ALA A 38 -24.42 -25.06 12.80
CA ALA A 38 -25.31 -25.21 11.64
C ALA A 38 -26.55 -24.31 11.77
N GLY A 39 -26.85 -23.55 10.71
CA GLY A 39 -27.95 -22.59 10.64
C GLY A 39 -27.64 -21.22 11.24
N GLN A 40 -26.48 -21.02 11.88
CA GLN A 40 -26.07 -19.73 12.42
C GLN A 40 -25.53 -18.82 11.31
N ALA A 41 -25.94 -17.55 11.33
CA ALA A 41 -25.39 -16.53 10.44
C ALA A 41 -23.92 -16.25 10.79
N ILE A 42 -23.05 -16.35 9.79
CA ILE A 42 -21.66 -15.90 9.83
C ILE A 42 -21.62 -14.38 9.76
N PHE A 43 -22.33 -13.77 8.81
CA PHE A 43 -22.59 -12.32 8.78
C PHE A 43 -23.90 -12.07 8.05
N LYS A 44 -24.46 -10.87 8.26
CA LYS A 44 -25.72 -10.47 7.65
C LYS A 44 -25.49 -9.37 6.63
N GLU A 45 -26.40 -9.30 5.66
CA GLU A 45 -26.48 -8.17 4.76
C GLU A 45 -26.60 -6.86 5.56
N GLY A 46 -25.87 -5.83 5.10
CA GLY A 46 -25.83 -4.52 5.75
C GLY A 46 -24.80 -4.39 6.87
N ASP A 47 -24.21 -5.50 7.35
CA ASP A 47 -23.12 -5.44 8.33
C ASP A 47 -21.94 -4.64 7.75
N ASN A 48 -21.29 -3.83 8.59
CA ASN A 48 -20.06 -3.11 8.26
C ASN A 48 -19.01 -3.41 9.32
N ASP A 49 -18.46 -4.62 9.27
CA ASP A 49 -17.57 -5.16 10.29
C ASP A 49 -16.08 -4.91 10.00
N ARG A 50 -15.76 -4.47 8.77
CA ARG A 50 -14.38 -4.30 8.27
C ARG A 50 -13.52 -5.56 8.49
N LYS A 51 -14.14 -6.75 8.42
CA LYS A 51 -13.45 -8.03 8.53
C LYS A 51 -13.44 -8.79 7.21
N SER A 52 -12.30 -9.38 6.89
CA SER A 52 -12.20 -10.41 5.86
C SER A 52 -12.44 -11.76 6.52
N VAL A 53 -13.53 -12.43 6.12
CA VAL A 53 -14.01 -13.66 6.76
C VAL A 53 -13.67 -14.85 5.88
N TYR A 54 -13.01 -15.86 6.44
CA TYR A 54 -12.60 -17.06 5.70
C TYR A 54 -13.16 -18.32 6.34
N LEU A 55 -13.55 -19.28 5.51
CA LEU A 55 -14.05 -20.59 5.94
C LEU A 55 -12.88 -21.57 6.08
N ILE A 56 -12.62 -22.04 7.30
CA ILE A 56 -11.57 -23.01 7.61
C ILE A 56 -12.07 -24.44 7.44
N ASP A 57 -13.26 -24.71 7.96
CA ASP A 57 -13.89 -26.02 7.95
C ASP A 57 -15.41 -25.90 7.79
N GLY A 58 -16.04 -26.93 7.24
CA GLY A 58 -17.49 -26.97 7.02
C GLY A 58 -17.95 -26.31 5.71
N GLN A 59 -19.14 -25.73 5.73
CA GLN A 59 -19.82 -25.19 4.55
C GLN A 59 -20.58 -23.91 4.88
N ALA A 60 -20.41 -22.88 4.05
CA ALA A 60 -21.12 -21.62 4.15
C ALA A 60 -22.03 -21.42 2.94
N GLU A 61 -23.27 -21.02 3.15
CA GLU A 61 -24.19 -20.57 2.12
C GLU A 61 -24.23 -19.05 2.08
N ILE A 62 -23.95 -18.47 0.92
CA ILE A 62 -24.06 -17.03 0.65
C ILE A 62 -25.34 -16.80 -0.12
N VAL A 63 -26.25 -16.00 0.43
CA VAL A 63 -27.58 -15.71 -0.15
C VAL A 63 -27.69 -14.24 -0.53
N SER A 64 -28.19 -13.98 -1.73
CA SER A 64 -28.46 -12.65 -2.28
C SER A 64 -29.94 -12.28 -2.23
N ASN A 65 -30.22 -10.98 -2.43
CA ASN A 65 -31.58 -10.42 -2.31
C ASN A 65 -32.55 -10.92 -3.38
N ASN A 66 -32.04 -11.41 -4.52
CA ASN A 66 -32.84 -12.06 -5.57
C ASN A 66 -33.14 -13.54 -5.26
N GLY A 67 -32.69 -14.06 -4.11
CA GLY A 67 -32.89 -15.45 -3.70
C GLY A 67 -31.89 -16.45 -4.31
N GLU A 68 -30.90 -15.98 -5.08
CA GLU A 68 -29.80 -16.83 -5.50
C GLU A 68 -28.93 -17.19 -4.30
N SER A 69 -28.48 -18.44 -4.25
CA SER A 69 -27.61 -18.92 -3.18
C SER A 69 -26.42 -19.64 -3.75
N LYS A 70 -25.27 -19.47 -3.10
CA LYS A 70 -24.02 -20.11 -3.46
C LYS A 70 -23.44 -20.79 -2.23
N THR A 71 -23.18 -22.09 -2.33
CA THR A 71 -22.50 -22.83 -1.24
C THR A 71 -20.99 -22.81 -1.48
N ILE A 72 -20.24 -22.43 -0.46
CA ILE A 72 -18.78 -22.46 -0.38
C ILE A 72 -18.39 -23.58 0.58
N ILE A 73 -17.48 -24.45 0.14
CA ILE A 73 -17.03 -25.62 0.89
C ILE A 73 -15.56 -25.38 1.29
N ALA A 74 -15.22 -25.65 2.55
CA ALA A 74 -13.86 -25.55 3.03
C ALA A 74 -12.87 -26.36 2.16
N GLY A 75 -11.67 -25.82 1.94
CA GLY A 75 -10.65 -26.44 1.08
C GLY A 75 -10.87 -26.28 -0.43
N SER A 76 -12.04 -25.81 -0.88
CA SER A 76 -12.24 -25.44 -2.29
C SER A 76 -11.41 -24.21 -2.68
N ASP A 77 -11.16 -24.02 -3.98
CA ASP A 77 -10.46 -22.81 -4.46
C ASP A 77 -11.19 -21.52 -4.07
N MET A 78 -12.52 -21.56 -4.05
CA MET A 78 -13.35 -20.45 -3.61
C MET A 78 -13.17 -20.11 -2.12
N ALA A 79 -12.97 -21.11 -1.27
CA ALA A 79 -12.77 -20.91 0.17
C ALA A 79 -11.41 -20.31 0.51
N LYS A 80 -10.45 -20.28 -0.44
CA LYS A 80 -9.18 -19.57 -0.28
C LYS A 80 -9.36 -18.06 -0.18
N HIS A 81 -10.48 -17.53 -0.64
CA HIS A 81 -10.78 -16.09 -0.67
C HIS A 81 -11.81 -15.72 0.40
N ALA A 82 -11.83 -14.44 0.78
CA ALA A 82 -12.77 -13.93 1.78
C ALA A 82 -14.22 -14.06 1.27
N LEU A 83 -15.10 -14.55 2.13
CA LEU A 83 -16.52 -14.71 1.86
C LEU A 83 -17.17 -13.33 1.71
N ALA A 84 -17.65 -13.03 0.50
CA ALA A 84 -18.44 -11.85 0.17
C ALA A 84 -17.85 -10.55 0.80
N ASN A 85 -16.61 -10.24 0.42
CA ASN A 85 -15.77 -9.23 1.09
C ASN A 85 -16.23 -7.76 0.93
N GLN A 86 -17.27 -7.50 0.13
CA GLN A 86 -17.83 -6.15 -0.06
C GLN A 86 -18.49 -5.60 1.22
N GLN A 87 -18.39 -4.29 1.45
CA GLN A 87 -18.88 -3.60 2.63
C GLN A 87 -19.70 -2.34 2.23
N PRO A 88 -20.84 -2.07 2.88
CA PRO A 88 -21.57 -2.99 3.76
C PRO A 88 -21.91 -4.30 3.05
N ARG A 89 -21.95 -5.40 3.80
CA ARG A 89 -22.19 -6.75 3.26
C ARG A 89 -23.38 -6.74 2.31
N LYS A 90 -23.17 -7.20 1.08
CA LYS A 90 -24.25 -7.31 0.07
C LYS A 90 -25.04 -8.61 0.16
N PHE A 91 -24.56 -9.54 0.98
CA PHE A 91 -25.10 -10.89 1.09
C PHE A 91 -25.12 -11.32 2.55
N THR A 92 -26.00 -12.24 2.88
CA THR A 92 -25.98 -12.94 4.17
C THR A 92 -25.24 -14.27 3.99
N ALA A 93 -24.29 -14.56 4.86
CA ALA A 93 -23.61 -15.86 4.90
C ALA A 93 -24.07 -16.65 6.13
N THR A 94 -24.43 -17.93 5.93
CA THR A 94 -24.93 -18.83 6.98
C THR A 94 -24.17 -20.15 6.93
N ALA A 95 -23.81 -20.72 8.07
CA ALA A 95 -23.19 -22.04 8.12
C ALA A 95 -24.25 -23.13 7.82
N LYS A 96 -24.00 -24.01 6.84
CA LYS A 96 -24.92 -25.13 6.53
C LYS A 96 -24.73 -26.33 7.45
N VAL A 97 -23.53 -26.46 7.97
CA VAL A 97 -23.09 -27.47 8.94
C VAL A 97 -22.29 -26.77 10.03
N ASP A 98 -22.01 -27.45 11.14
CA ASP A 98 -21.05 -26.93 12.11
C ASP A 98 -19.73 -26.63 11.39
N SER A 99 -19.28 -25.39 11.48
CA SER A 99 -18.21 -24.84 10.65
C SER A 99 -17.23 -24.05 11.49
N GLN A 100 -16.02 -23.88 10.98
CA GLN A 100 -15.00 -23.02 11.60
C GLN A 100 -14.64 -21.89 10.65
N ILE A 101 -14.53 -20.68 11.17
CA ILE A 101 -14.14 -19.50 10.41
C ILE A 101 -13.02 -18.73 11.12
N ILE A 102 -12.36 -17.84 10.38
CA ILE A 102 -11.56 -16.76 10.94
C ILE A 102 -12.06 -15.41 10.45
N ARG A 103 -11.86 -14.40 11.29
CA ARG A 103 -12.07 -12.99 10.95
C ARG A 103 -10.75 -12.27 11.02
N VAL A 104 -10.25 -11.86 9.85
CA VAL A 104 -9.04 -11.06 9.74
C VAL A 104 -9.45 -9.59 9.67
N ASP A 105 -8.74 -8.73 10.39
CA ASP A 105 -8.92 -7.29 10.27
C ASP A 105 -8.48 -6.81 8.88
N SER A 106 -9.41 -6.27 8.09
CA SER A 106 -9.14 -5.89 6.70
C SER A 106 -8.16 -4.72 6.60
N ASP A 107 -8.17 -3.81 7.56
CA ASP A 107 -7.24 -2.67 7.57
C ASP A 107 -5.83 -3.10 7.86
N LEU A 108 -5.64 -3.90 8.93
CA LEU A 108 -4.34 -4.44 9.27
C LEU A 108 -3.78 -5.28 8.10
N LEU A 109 -4.60 -6.15 7.51
CA LEU A 109 -4.18 -6.98 6.38
C LEU A 109 -3.70 -6.12 5.21
N ASP A 110 -4.46 -5.10 4.82
CA ASP A 110 -4.06 -4.22 3.72
C ASP A 110 -2.84 -3.36 4.06
N ILE A 111 -2.66 -2.92 5.31
CA ILE A 111 -1.43 -2.22 5.76
C ILE A 111 -0.21 -3.11 5.53
N LEU A 112 -0.26 -4.35 6.03
CA LEU A 112 0.83 -5.30 5.92
C LEU A 112 1.13 -5.70 4.47
N LEU A 113 0.11 -5.81 3.61
CA LEU A 113 0.30 -6.08 2.18
C LEU A 113 0.93 -4.90 1.45
N THR A 114 0.43 -3.68 1.71
CA THR A 114 0.97 -2.47 1.10
C THR A 114 2.45 -2.32 1.45
N TRP A 115 2.79 -2.58 2.71
CA TRP A 115 4.15 -2.62 3.20
C TRP A 115 5.05 -3.61 2.45
N ASP A 116 4.63 -4.87 2.37
CA ASP A 116 5.40 -5.92 1.70
C ASP A 116 5.61 -5.62 0.23
N GLN A 117 4.60 -5.04 -0.42
CA GLN A 117 4.67 -4.72 -1.84
C GLN A 117 5.54 -3.51 -2.15
N LEU A 118 5.60 -2.49 -1.28
CA LEU A 118 6.52 -1.36 -1.46
C LEU A 118 7.97 -1.76 -1.13
N SER A 119 8.17 -2.52 -0.06
CA SER A 119 9.49 -2.96 0.40
C SER A 119 10.13 -4.08 -0.44
N GLY A 120 9.32 -4.79 -1.26
CA GLY A 120 9.72 -5.98 -2.01
C GLY A 120 10.60 -5.74 -3.24
N ILE A 121 10.93 -4.50 -3.59
CA ILE A 121 11.81 -4.22 -4.73
C ILE A 121 13.26 -4.30 -4.23
N GLU A 122 13.90 -5.44 -4.50
CA GLU A 122 15.36 -5.47 -4.63
C GLU A 122 15.70 -4.57 -5.81
N VAL A 123 16.18 -3.37 -5.50
CA VAL A 123 16.75 -2.49 -6.52
C VAL A 123 18.06 -3.16 -6.91
N ASP A 124 18.12 -3.81 -8.08
CA ASP A 124 19.40 -4.12 -8.71
C ASP A 124 20.16 -2.80 -8.84
N GLU A 125 21.41 -2.80 -8.37
CA GLU A 125 22.32 -1.64 -8.32
C GLU A 125 22.14 -0.75 -9.56
N ILE A 126 21.46 0.38 -9.38
CA ILE A 126 21.54 1.46 -10.36
C ILE A 126 22.90 2.09 -10.11
N GLN A 127 23.87 1.80 -10.98
CA GLN A 127 25.05 2.64 -11.12
C GLN A 127 24.57 4.03 -11.52
N VAL A 128 24.55 4.95 -10.55
CA VAL A 128 24.37 6.36 -10.82
C VAL A 128 25.75 6.92 -11.13
N ASP A 129 25.86 7.47 -12.33
CA ASP A 129 27.05 8.16 -12.84
C ASP A 129 27.45 9.28 -11.87
N GLU A 130 28.68 9.25 -11.38
CA GLU A 130 29.23 10.24 -10.46
C GLU A 130 29.34 11.60 -11.18
N GLY A 131 28.38 12.49 -10.92
CA GLY A 131 28.51 13.91 -11.25
C GLY A 131 29.63 14.56 -10.42
N PRO A 132 30.27 15.63 -10.93
CA PRO A 132 31.52 16.14 -10.39
C PRO A 132 31.34 16.70 -8.97
N ASP A 133 32.33 16.44 -8.13
CA ASP A 133 32.51 17.07 -6.82
C ASP A 133 32.73 18.58 -7.02
N ASP A 134 31.80 19.40 -6.53
CA ASP A 134 32.01 20.84 -6.40
C ASP A 134 32.11 21.23 -4.91
N GLU A 135 33.16 21.99 -4.62
CA GLU A 135 33.63 22.46 -3.32
C GLU A 135 32.72 23.53 -2.68
N ASP A 136 32.70 23.49 -1.34
CA ASP A 136 32.38 24.54 -0.35
C ASP A 136 31.79 25.89 -0.83
N GLY A 137 30.55 26.16 -0.41
CA GLY A 137 29.98 27.52 -0.34
C GLY A 137 28.64 27.55 0.38
N ASP A 138 28.38 28.58 1.20
CA ASP A 138 27.11 28.84 1.90
C ASP A 138 25.90 28.70 0.96
N ASP A 139 25.13 27.62 1.08
CA ASP A 139 24.13 27.20 0.09
C ASP A 139 22.74 26.84 0.68
N ASP A 140 22.28 27.62 1.65
CA ASP A 140 20.89 27.50 2.13
C ASP A 140 19.84 27.90 1.05
N GLY A 141 20.28 28.40 -0.12
CA GLY A 141 19.43 28.88 -1.21
C GLY A 141 19.26 27.94 -2.42
N ASP A 142 20.25 27.12 -2.78
CA ASP A 142 20.17 26.26 -3.97
C ASP A 142 19.43 24.94 -3.71
N TRP A 143 19.49 24.38 -2.50
CA TRP A 143 18.73 23.16 -2.17
C TRP A 143 17.22 23.34 -2.38
N MET A 144 16.71 24.53 -2.07
CA MET A 144 15.33 24.94 -2.30
C MET A 144 14.97 24.90 -3.79
N THR A 145 15.86 25.41 -4.62
CA THR A 145 15.71 25.44 -6.08
C THR A 145 15.73 24.03 -6.65
N ARG A 146 16.62 23.16 -6.16
CA ARG A 146 16.71 21.74 -6.56
C ARG A 146 15.44 20.96 -6.22
N ILE A 147 14.88 21.16 -5.02
CA ILE A 147 13.62 20.53 -4.62
C ILE A 147 12.47 21.00 -5.50
N LEU A 148 12.33 22.31 -5.71
CA LEU A 148 11.27 22.88 -6.56
C LEU A 148 11.37 22.44 -8.02
N GLN A 149 12.57 22.12 -8.50
CA GLN A 149 12.81 21.59 -9.84
C GLN A 149 12.55 20.08 -9.95
N SER A 150 12.43 19.36 -8.84
CA SER A 150 12.08 17.94 -8.87
C SER A 150 10.64 17.75 -9.37
N LYS A 151 10.42 16.70 -10.17
CA LYS A 151 9.13 16.44 -10.81
C LYS A 151 7.99 16.19 -9.81
N ALA A 152 8.30 15.64 -8.64
CA ALA A 152 7.33 15.41 -7.57
C ALA A 152 6.75 16.73 -7.03
N PHE A 153 7.58 17.77 -6.90
CA PHE A 153 7.20 19.07 -6.34
C PHE A 153 6.46 19.99 -7.31
N LEU A 154 6.60 19.78 -8.63
CA LEU A 154 5.85 20.54 -9.64
C LEU A 154 4.32 20.30 -9.58
N GLN A 155 3.90 19.16 -9.03
CA GLN A 155 2.48 18.79 -8.90
C GLN A 155 1.87 19.25 -7.57
N VAL A 156 2.68 19.78 -6.64
CA VAL A 156 2.23 20.24 -5.33
C VAL A 156 1.72 21.68 -5.44
N PRO A 157 0.52 22.01 -4.91
CA PRO A 157 0.01 23.38 -4.95
C PRO A 157 0.99 24.39 -4.31
N PRO A 158 1.22 25.58 -4.90
CA PRO A 158 2.19 26.56 -4.38
C PRO A 158 1.98 26.95 -2.90
N ALA A 159 0.72 27.00 -2.45
CA ALA A 159 0.40 27.27 -1.04
C ALA A 159 0.90 26.15 -0.11
N ASN A 160 0.87 24.90 -0.57
CA ASN A 160 1.33 23.75 0.20
C ASN A 160 2.85 23.70 0.26
N ILE A 161 3.53 24.10 -0.82
CA ILE A 161 4.99 24.27 -0.85
C ILE A 161 5.44 25.25 0.24
N GLN A 162 4.79 26.43 0.32
CA GLN A 162 5.10 27.41 1.37
C GLN A 162 4.82 26.85 2.77
N ALA A 163 3.66 26.21 2.98
CA ALA A 163 3.32 25.60 4.26
C ALA A 163 4.31 24.51 4.67
N MET A 164 4.78 23.71 3.72
CA MET A 164 5.74 22.65 3.95
C MET A 164 7.06 23.21 4.46
N PHE A 165 7.61 24.25 3.81
CA PHE A 165 8.85 24.88 4.28
C PHE A 165 8.72 25.51 5.67
N MET A 166 7.54 26.02 6.03
CA MET A 166 7.30 26.54 7.38
C MET A 166 7.19 25.46 8.46
N ARG A 167 6.83 24.22 8.09
CA ARG A 167 6.63 23.10 9.03
C ARG A 167 7.83 22.12 9.05
N MET A 168 8.75 22.24 8.08
CA MET A 168 9.97 21.46 8.05
C MET A 168 10.90 21.80 9.21
N GLN A 169 11.64 20.80 9.67
CA GLN A 169 12.61 20.91 10.74
C GLN A 169 13.99 20.52 10.23
N ASP A 170 14.97 21.43 10.34
CA ASP A 170 16.37 21.13 10.04
C ASP A 170 16.94 20.14 11.07
N ILE A 171 17.73 19.20 10.56
CA ILE A 171 18.45 18.20 11.34
C ILE A 171 19.91 18.18 10.86
N PRO A 172 20.86 18.68 11.67
CA PRO A 172 22.27 18.45 11.41
C PRO A 172 22.62 16.98 11.70
N VAL A 173 23.42 16.37 10.83
CA VAL A 173 23.77 14.95 10.91
C VAL A 173 25.26 14.74 10.62
N LYS A 174 25.81 13.66 11.13
CA LYS A 174 27.21 13.25 10.94
C LYS A 174 27.32 11.92 10.22
N ALA A 175 28.48 11.67 9.61
CA ALA A 175 28.81 10.37 9.06
C ALA A 175 28.63 9.27 10.12
N GLY A 176 27.89 8.23 9.77
CA GLY A 176 27.54 7.11 10.64
C GLY A 176 26.23 7.28 11.41
N ASP A 177 25.59 8.45 11.39
CA ASP A 177 24.28 8.63 12.02
C ASP A 177 23.22 7.77 11.33
N VAL A 178 22.44 7.04 12.14
CA VAL A 178 21.30 6.24 11.67
C VAL A 178 20.06 7.11 11.74
N ILE A 179 19.55 7.53 10.58
CA ILE A 179 18.40 8.45 10.48
C ILE A 179 17.09 7.69 10.55
N ILE A 180 17.03 6.56 9.86
CA ILE A 180 15.92 5.62 9.89
C ILE A 180 16.48 4.25 10.22
N LYS A 181 15.79 3.52 11.09
CA LYS A 181 16.09 2.14 11.39
C LYS A 181 14.96 1.24 10.88
N GLN A 182 15.32 0.16 10.21
CA GLN A 182 14.37 -0.85 9.75
C GLN A 182 13.57 -1.41 10.94
N GLY A 183 12.25 -1.49 10.78
CA GLY A 183 11.30 -2.00 11.77
C GLY A 183 10.70 -0.96 12.71
N ASP A 184 11.20 0.29 12.71
CA ASP A 184 10.62 1.39 13.48
C ASP A 184 9.34 1.92 12.83
N ASP A 185 8.57 2.76 13.53
CA ASP A 185 7.36 3.36 12.96
C ASP A 185 7.69 4.47 11.95
N GLY A 186 6.84 4.63 10.93
CA GLY A 186 6.91 5.75 9.99
C GLY A 186 6.39 7.03 10.62
N ASP A 187 7.29 7.95 10.97
CA ASP A 187 7.00 9.20 11.69
C ASP A 187 7.29 10.48 10.89
N TYR A 188 8.36 10.47 10.08
CA TYR A 188 8.80 11.61 9.28
C TYR A 188 9.15 11.24 7.83
N TYR A 189 9.00 12.22 6.94
CA TYR A 189 9.58 12.25 5.61
C TYR A 189 10.82 13.14 5.64
N TYR A 190 11.89 12.76 4.93
CA TYR A 190 13.17 13.46 4.98
C TYR A 190 13.63 13.88 3.59
N ILE A 191 14.31 15.02 3.52
CA ILE A 191 15.00 15.48 2.32
C ILE A 191 16.44 15.83 2.68
N ILE A 192 17.38 15.40 1.85
CA ILE A 192 18.80 15.67 2.02
C ILE A 192 19.08 17.09 1.50
N LYS A 193 19.45 18.01 2.41
CA LYS A 193 19.95 19.33 2.00
C LYS A 193 21.38 19.19 1.50
N HIS A 194 22.23 18.59 2.33
CA HIS A 194 23.62 18.30 2.00
C HIS A 194 24.07 16.97 2.60
N GLY A 195 24.91 16.25 1.86
CA GLY A 195 25.56 15.02 2.28
C GLY A 195 25.06 13.79 1.53
N LYS A 196 25.60 12.62 1.89
CA LYS A 196 25.25 11.34 1.27
C LYS A 196 24.78 10.36 2.34
N CYS A 197 23.83 9.49 1.98
CA CYS A 197 23.41 8.39 2.83
C CYS A 197 23.28 7.09 2.03
N LYS A 198 23.41 5.96 2.73
CA LYS A 198 23.17 4.63 2.16
C LYS A 198 21.83 4.09 2.66
N VAL A 199 21.07 3.52 1.73
CA VAL A 199 19.88 2.73 2.01
C VAL A 199 20.30 1.28 2.16
N THR A 200 20.04 0.67 3.30
CA THR A 200 20.46 -0.71 3.57
C THR A 200 19.32 -1.52 4.15
N ARG A 201 19.21 -2.80 3.79
CA ARG A 201 18.23 -3.72 4.37
C ARG A 201 18.95 -4.88 5.04
N THR A 202 18.63 -5.12 6.29
CA THR A 202 19.17 -6.26 7.03
C THR A 202 18.27 -7.46 6.79
N SER A 203 18.86 -8.53 6.24
CA SER A 203 18.18 -9.80 6.07
C SER A 203 17.99 -10.52 7.42
N LYS A 204 17.17 -11.56 7.43
CA LYS A 204 16.95 -12.40 8.63
C LYS A 204 18.22 -13.09 9.14
N THR A 205 19.22 -13.29 8.29
CA THR A 205 20.50 -13.91 8.68
C THR A 205 21.49 -12.88 9.22
N GLY A 206 21.09 -11.61 9.30
CA GLY A 206 21.93 -10.50 9.75
C GLY A 206 22.81 -9.91 8.65
N SER A 207 22.70 -10.40 7.41
CA SER A 207 23.44 -9.82 6.28
C SER A 207 22.83 -8.49 5.86
N GLU A 208 23.65 -7.44 5.80
CA GLU A 208 23.23 -6.13 5.30
C GLU A 208 23.39 -6.09 3.78
N LEU A 209 22.32 -5.71 3.08
CA LEU A 209 22.32 -5.47 1.63
C LEU A 209 22.13 -3.97 1.40
N THR A 210 23.07 -3.33 0.70
CA THR A 210 22.90 -1.95 0.23
C THR A 210 21.93 -1.94 -0.96
N LEU A 211 20.88 -1.15 -0.85
CA LEU A 211 19.84 -1.01 -1.90
C LEU A 211 20.09 0.19 -2.80
N ALA A 212 20.59 1.29 -2.23
CA ALA A 212 20.84 2.53 -2.96
C ALA A 212 21.78 3.45 -2.17
N THR A 213 22.34 4.45 -2.86
CA THR A 213 22.99 5.62 -2.26
C THR A 213 22.19 6.84 -2.67
N LEU A 214 21.94 7.75 -1.73
CA LEU A 214 21.20 9.00 -1.93
C LEU A 214 22.11 10.19 -1.61
N GLY A 215 21.88 11.32 -2.27
CA GLY A 215 22.64 12.56 -2.08
C GLY A 215 21.76 13.82 -2.04
N ASP A 216 22.39 14.98 -2.15
CA ASP A 216 21.74 16.29 -2.12
C ASP A 216 20.49 16.35 -3.03
N GLY A 217 19.37 16.79 -2.47
CA GLY A 217 18.08 16.90 -3.16
C GLY A 217 17.25 15.61 -3.19
N ASP A 218 17.85 14.45 -2.91
CA ASP A 218 17.08 13.21 -2.75
C ASP A 218 16.26 13.23 -1.47
N ALA A 219 15.14 12.51 -1.51
CA ALA A 219 14.24 12.37 -0.39
C ALA A 219 14.00 10.90 -0.06
N PHE A 220 13.63 10.62 1.19
CA PHE A 220 13.42 9.26 1.67
C PHE A 220 12.43 9.18 2.83
N GLY A 221 11.95 7.97 3.07
CA GLY A 221 11.07 7.63 4.19
C GLY A 221 9.58 7.71 3.86
N GLU A 222 9.21 8.10 2.65
CA GLU A 222 7.84 8.21 2.15
C GLU A 222 7.11 6.86 2.14
N GLU A 223 7.81 5.74 1.88
CA GLU A 223 7.16 4.44 1.74
C GLU A 223 6.38 4.01 3.00
N ALA A 224 6.94 4.25 4.18
CA ALA A 224 6.31 3.98 5.47
C ALA A 224 5.05 4.83 5.70
N LEU A 225 5.08 6.08 5.24
CA LEU A 225 3.98 7.02 5.37
C LEU A 225 2.86 6.73 4.35
N LEU A 226 3.24 6.31 3.13
CA LEU A 226 2.29 5.92 2.09
C LEU A 226 1.54 4.63 2.46
N SER A 227 2.24 3.65 3.02
CA SER A 227 1.70 2.34 3.41
C SER A 227 1.07 2.28 4.81
N GLU A 228 1.27 3.30 5.64
CA GLU A 228 0.85 3.31 7.05
C GLU A 228 1.45 2.13 7.85
N ALA A 229 2.71 1.79 7.56
CA ALA A 229 3.43 0.67 8.15
C ALA A 229 4.79 1.10 8.72
N LYS A 230 5.64 0.12 9.07
CA LYS A 230 6.95 0.33 9.72
C LYS A 230 7.99 0.95 8.77
N ARG A 231 9.28 0.88 9.05
CA ARG A 231 10.41 1.30 8.18
C ARG A 231 11.06 0.05 7.55
N ASN A 232 11.38 0.06 6.26
CA ASN A 232 11.70 -1.16 5.49
C ASN A 232 13.18 -1.34 5.24
N ALA A 233 13.94 -0.26 5.43
CA ALA A 233 15.37 -0.18 5.30
C ALA A 233 15.91 0.75 6.38
N ASN A 234 17.18 0.60 6.70
CA ASN A 234 17.94 1.59 7.43
C ASN A 234 18.43 2.68 6.45
N ILE A 235 18.49 3.91 6.95
CA ILE A 235 19.14 5.03 6.28
C ILE A 235 20.28 5.48 7.17
N VAL A 236 21.51 5.34 6.68
CA VAL A 236 22.73 5.66 7.43
C VAL A 236 23.53 6.70 6.65
N MET A 237 23.86 7.81 7.31
CA MET A 237 24.70 8.85 6.71
C MET A 237 26.10 8.29 6.41
N THR A 238 26.61 8.56 5.21
CA THR A 238 27.98 8.20 4.81
C THR A 238 28.93 9.39 4.88
N THR A 239 28.39 10.61 4.92
CA THR A 239 29.12 11.86 5.13
C THR A 239 28.46 12.69 6.24
N ASP A 240 29.16 13.72 6.73
CA ASP A 240 28.50 14.80 7.47
C ASP A 240 27.53 15.55 6.54
N GLY A 241 26.50 16.17 7.11
CA GLY A 241 25.47 16.80 6.30
C GLY A 241 24.34 17.46 7.09
N SER A 242 23.29 17.82 6.37
CA SER A 242 22.06 18.36 6.91
C SER A 242 20.85 17.84 6.17
N LEU A 243 19.79 17.57 6.92
CA LEU A 243 18.51 17.11 6.42
C LEU A 243 17.43 18.11 6.82
N VAL A 244 16.31 18.09 6.09
CA VAL A 244 15.04 18.58 6.63
C VAL A 244 14.09 17.42 6.79
N ARG A 245 13.25 17.46 7.83
CA ARG A 245 12.17 16.50 8.02
C ARG A 245 10.80 17.16 8.09
N LEU A 246 9.79 16.44 7.64
CA LEU A 246 8.38 16.81 7.67
C LEU A 246 7.60 15.73 8.39
N ALA A 247 6.75 16.11 9.36
CA ALA A 247 5.95 15.15 10.12
C ALA A 247 4.98 14.39 9.21
N LYS A 248 4.62 13.17 9.58
CA LYS A 248 3.69 12.32 8.82
C LYS A 248 2.36 13.03 8.51
N GLU A 249 1.79 13.72 9.48
CA GLU A 249 0.52 14.44 9.30
C GLU A 249 0.67 15.56 8.27
N ASP A 250 1.79 16.31 8.34
CA ASP A 250 2.10 17.37 7.39
C ASP A 250 2.43 16.80 5.99
N PHE A 251 3.12 15.67 5.90
CA PHE A 251 3.35 14.95 4.65
C PHE A 251 2.01 14.54 4.01
N ASN A 252 1.11 13.97 4.80
CA ASN A 252 -0.19 13.54 4.32
C ASN A 252 -1.02 14.73 3.82
N GLU A 253 -1.07 15.83 4.58
CA GLU A 253 -1.82 17.05 4.25
C GLU A 253 -1.24 17.81 3.05
N LEU A 254 0.08 18.00 3.02
CA LEU A 254 0.73 18.96 2.15
C LEU A 254 1.29 18.35 0.86
N LEU A 255 1.63 17.05 0.87
CA LEU A 255 2.24 16.36 -0.27
C LEU A 255 1.32 15.27 -0.81
N LYS A 256 0.93 14.30 0.02
CA LYS A 256 0.19 13.12 -0.42
C LYS A 256 -1.21 13.47 -0.96
N GLU A 257 -2.11 13.99 -0.12
CA GLU A 257 -3.51 14.24 -0.53
C GLU A 257 -3.65 15.18 -1.74
N PRO A 258 -2.88 16.28 -1.87
CA PRO A 258 -2.96 17.15 -3.05
C PRO A 258 -2.58 16.48 -4.36
N MET A 259 -1.73 15.46 -4.32
CA MET A 259 -1.32 14.68 -5.50
C MET A 259 -2.30 13.55 -5.84
N LEU A 260 -3.31 13.32 -5.00
CA LEU A 260 -4.33 12.30 -5.21
C LEU A 260 -5.62 12.91 -5.74
N SER A 261 -6.08 12.39 -6.87
CA SER A 261 -7.42 12.66 -7.37
C SER A 261 -8.32 11.48 -7.02
N TRP A 262 -9.38 11.70 -6.25
CA TRP A 262 -10.34 10.65 -5.87
C TRP A 262 -11.59 10.73 -6.74
N VAL A 263 -12.11 9.58 -7.17
CA VAL A 263 -13.35 9.46 -7.96
C VAL A 263 -14.34 8.53 -7.26
N THR A 264 -15.63 8.86 -7.32
CA THR A 264 -16.70 7.94 -6.88
C THR A 264 -16.90 6.79 -7.87
N ASN A 265 -17.70 5.79 -7.50
CA ASN A 265 -18.03 4.70 -8.42
C ASN A 265 -18.73 5.21 -9.68
N GLU A 266 -19.66 6.15 -9.54
CA GLU A 266 -20.44 6.72 -10.63
C GLU A 266 -19.57 7.54 -11.59
N GLU A 267 -18.66 8.36 -11.03
CA GLU A 267 -17.70 9.14 -11.80
C GLU A 267 -16.73 8.23 -12.55
N ALA A 268 -16.21 7.21 -11.87
CA ALA A 268 -15.29 6.25 -12.48
C ALA A 268 -15.95 5.50 -13.64
N ASP A 269 -17.18 5.03 -13.48
CA ASP A 269 -17.92 4.34 -14.53
C ASP A 269 -18.23 5.26 -15.71
N ALA A 270 -18.50 6.56 -15.46
CA ALA A 270 -18.67 7.55 -16.51
C ALA A 270 -17.37 7.76 -17.31
N MET A 271 -16.24 7.93 -16.62
CA MET A 271 -14.92 8.11 -17.24
C MET A 271 -14.50 6.90 -18.10
N ILE A 272 -14.84 5.68 -17.68
CA ILE A 272 -14.55 4.46 -18.43
C ILE A 272 -15.40 4.39 -19.71
N LYS A 273 -16.67 4.81 -19.64
CA LYS A 273 -17.57 4.85 -20.81
C LYS A 273 -17.14 5.87 -21.87
N GLU A 274 -16.43 6.93 -21.50
CA GLU A 274 -15.83 7.89 -22.45
C GLU A 274 -14.72 7.27 -23.31
N GLY A 275 -14.16 6.12 -22.90
CA GLY A 275 -13.25 5.31 -23.72
C GLY A 275 -11.76 5.70 -23.67
N ASN A 276 -11.40 6.81 -23.01
CA ASN A 276 -9.99 7.21 -22.79
C ASN A 276 -9.45 6.89 -21.38
N THR A 277 -10.17 6.06 -20.63
CA THR A 277 -9.82 5.72 -19.24
C THR A 277 -9.67 4.21 -19.08
N VAL A 278 -8.69 3.78 -18.30
CA VAL A 278 -8.38 2.36 -18.06
C VAL A 278 -8.38 2.05 -16.56
N TRP A 279 -9.00 0.94 -16.18
CA TRP A 279 -8.90 0.42 -14.82
C TRP A 279 -7.55 -0.25 -14.58
N ILE A 280 -6.89 0.08 -13.47
CA ILE A 280 -5.70 -0.63 -12.98
C ILE A 280 -6.01 -1.26 -11.63
N ASP A 281 -5.98 -2.60 -11.56
CA ASP A 281 -6.00 -3.35 -10.30
C ASP A 281 -4.57 -3.45 -9.76
N VAL A 282 -4.31 -2.86 -8.59
CA VAL A 282 -2.98 -2.87 -7.96
C VAL A 282 -2.79 -4.00 -6.94
N ARG A 283 -3.77 -4.89 -6.83
CA ARG A 283 -3.71 -6.09 -5.98
C ARG A 283 -2.90 -7.19 -6.65
N LEU A 284 -2.68 -8.29 -5.93
CA LEU A 284 -2.00 -9.47 -6.47
C LEU A 284 -2.84 -10.13 -7.58
N GLU A 285 -2.16 -10.83 -8.48
CA GLU A 285 -2.82 -11.54 -9.59
C GLU A 285 -3.89 -12.53 -9.10
N SER A 286 -3.65 -13.21 -7.98
CA SER A 286 -4.63 -14.12 -7.36
C SER A 286 -5.88 -13.39 -6.85
N GLU A 287 -5.75 -12.15 -6.38
CA GLU A 287 -6.90 -11.33 -5.96
C GLU A 287 -7.70 -10.88 -7.19
N HIS A 288 -7.01 -10.39 -8.23
CA HIS A 288 -7.63 -9.95 -9.49
C HIS A 288 -8.37 -11.08 -10.22
N LYS A 289 -7.80 -12.29 -10.27
CA LYS A 289 -8.48 -13.45 -10.87
C LYS A 289 -9.79 -13.83 -10.16
N ASN A 290 -9.87 -13.60 -8.86
CA ASN A 290 -11.05 -13.96 -8.07
C ASN A 290 -12.13 -12.87 -8.09
N SER A 291 -11.75 -11.59 -8.00
CA SER A 291 -12.72 -10.50 -7.90
C SER A 291 -12.24 -9.19 -8.54
N GLY A 292 -11.49 -9.26 -9.63
CA GLY A 292 -11.10 -8.09 -10.42
C GLY A 292 -12.30 -7.50 -11.16
N ILE A 293 -12.29 -6.19 -11.37
CA ILE A 293 -13.22 -5.48 -12.25
C ILE A 293 -12.96 -5.96 -13.69
N GLU A 294 -14.03 -6.30 -14.42
CA GLU A 294 -13.92 -6.74 -15.81
C GLU A 294 -13.25 -5.67 -16.68
N GLY A 295 -12.34 -6.08 -17.56
CA GLY A 295 -11.55 -5.18 -18.42
C GLY A 295 -10.43 -4.42 -17.71
N SER A 296 -10.22 -4.63 -16.41
CA SER A 296 -9.09 -4.02 -15.69
C SER A 296 -7.76 -4.70 -16.00
N VAL A 297 -6.71 -3.88 -16.07
CA VAL A 297 -5.32 -4.33 -16.19
C VAL A 297 -4.76 -4.56 -14.78
N ASN A 298 -4.24 -5.75 -14.50
CA ASN A 298 -3.59 -6.02 -13.22
C ASN A 298 -2.11 -5.62 -13.24
N ILE A 299 -1.75 -4.64 -12.41
CA ILE A 299 -0.37 -4.21 -12.14
C ILE A 299 -0.22 -4.18 -10.62
N PRO A 300 0.12 -5.32 -9.98
CA PRO A 300 0.38 -5.36 -8.55
C PRO A 300 1.33 -4.26 -8.11
N LEU A 301 1.08 -3.66 -6.94
CA LEU A 301 1.84 -2.52 -6.43
C LEU A 301 3.36 -2.71 -6.50
N PHE A 302 3.87 -3.90 -6.18
CA PHE A 302 5.30 -4.22 -6.23
C PHE A 302 5.90 -4.19 -7.65
N MET A 303 5.09 -4.41 -8.70
CA MET A 303 5.54 -4.34 -10.10
C MET A 303 5.43 -2.93 -10.69
N LEU A 304 4.85 -1.98 -9.96
CA LEU A 304 4.51 -0.68 -10.51
C LEU A 304 5.74 0.09 -10.99
N ARG A 305 6.83 0.10 -10.21
CA ARG A 305 8.04 0.85 -10.57
C ARG A 305 8.58 0.42 -11.93
N LEU A 306 8.53 -0.89 -12.22
CA LEU A 306 8.96 -1.52 -13.48
C LEU A 306 7.98 -1.27 -14.62
N LYS A 307 6.67 -1.40 -14.36
CA LYS A 307 5.63 -1.32 -15.41
C LYS A 307 5.11 0.08 -15.69
N ALA A 308 5.37 1.08 -14.85
CA ALA A 308 4.85 2.42 -15.07
C ALA A 308 5.36 3.03 -16.39
N GLN A 309 6.58 2.69 -16.82
CA GLN A 309 7.16 3.20 -18.08
C GLN A 309 6.42 2.66 -19.31
N THR A 310 5.67 1.57 -19.17
CA THR A 310 4.87 1.00 -20.25
C THR A 310 3.48 1.61 -20.34
N LEU A 311 3.12 2.50 -19.40
CA LEU A 311 1.83 3.18 -19.41
C LEU A 311 1.85 4.34 -20.42
N ASP A 312 0.77 4.45 -21.17
CA ASP A 312 0.53 5.52 -22.14
C ASP A 312 0.23 6.84 -21.40
N PRO A 313 1.01 7.92 -21.61
CA PRO A 313 0.83 9.19 -20.92
C PRO A 313 -0.42 9.97 -21.36
N ASP A 314 -1.01 9.65 -22.51
CA ASP A 314 -2.20 10.33 -23.02
C ASP A 314 -3.51 9.74 -22.47
N LYS A 315 -3.42 8.60 -21.77
CA LYS A 315 -4.57 7.93 -21.14
C LYS A 315 -4.76 8.33 -19.67
N LYS A 316 -6.01 8.20 -19.23
CA LYS A 316 -6.39 8.30 -17.82
C LYS A 316 -6.42 6.91 -17.19
N TYR A 317 -5.99 6.81 -15.94
CA TYR A 317 -6.02 5.54 -15.21
C TYR A 317 -6.77 5.68 -13.90
N ILE A 318 -7.71 4.76 -13.65
CA ILE A 318 -8.37 4.66 -12.36
C ILE A 318 -7.81 3.44 -11.63
N LEU A 319 -7.13 3.70 -10.52
CA LEU A 319 -6.48 2.71 -9.69
C LEU A 319 -7.40 2.27 -8.58
N TYR A 320 -7.44 0.97 -8.35
CA TYR A 320 -8.18 0.40 -7.24
C TYR A 320 -7.43 -0.76 -6.58
N CYS A 321 -7.74 -0.96 -5.31
CA CYS A 321 -7.44 -2.14 -4.53
C CYS A 321 -8.66 -2.45 -3.64
N ASP A 322 -8.51 -3.24 -2.58
CA ASP A 322 -9.65 -3.57 -1.72
C ASP A 322 -10.17 -2.34 -0.94
N THR A 323 -9.28 -1.60 -0.26
CA THR A 323 -9.67 -0.48 0.62
C THR A 323 -9.33 0.91 0.08
N GLY A 324 -8.50 1.00 -0.96
CA GLY A 324 -7.94 2.27 -1.46
C GLY A 324 -6.49 2.53 -1.05
N ARG A 325 -5.96 1.81 -0.05
CA ARG A 325 -4.60 2.04 0.51
C ARG A 325 -3.47 1.75 -0.48
N ARG A 326 -3.49 0.58 -1.11
CA ARG A 326 -2.49 0.20 -2.14
C ARG A 326 -2.59 1.11 -3.37
N SER A 327 -3.81 1.47 -3.77
CA SER A 327 -4.06 2.31 -4.94
C SER A 327 -3.67 3.77 -4.73
N SER A 328 -3.77 4.32 -3.52
CA SER A 328 -3.29 5.68 -3.25
C SER A 328 -1.77 5.78 -3.23
N ALA A 329 -1.07 4.78 -2.67
CA ALA A 329 0.38 4.68 -2.80
C ALA A 329 0.80 4.56 -4.28
N CYS A 330 0.08 3.76 -5.06
CA CYS A 330 0.30 3.61 -6.49
C CYS A 330 0.08 4.93 -7.26
N ALA A 331 -1.03 5.61 -6.97
CA ALA A 331 -1.36 6.88 -7.60
C ALA A 331 -0.31 7.95 -7.29
N PHE A 332 0.17 8.05 -6.05
CA PHE A 332 1.27 8.95 -5.71
C PHE A 332 2.49 8.72 -6.60
N LEU A 333 2.97 7.47 -6.70
CA LEU A 333 4.14 7.10 -7.51
C LEU A 333 3.96 7.35 -9.02
N LEU A 334 2.74 7.22 -9.54
CA LEU A 334 2.43 7.50 -10.95
C LEU A 334 2.25 9.00 -11.21
N SER A 335 1.66 9.74 -10.27
CA SER A 335 1.51 11.20 -10.32
C SER A 335 2.88 11.89 -10.37
N GLU A 336 3.86 11.42 -9.60
CA GLU A 336 5.26 11.91 -9.67
C GLU A 336 5.88 11.79 -11.07
N ARG A 337 5.38 10.85 -11.88
CA ARG A 337 5.82 10.59 -13.26
C ARG A 337 4.98 11.36 -14.30
N GLY A 338 4.03 12.17 -13.85
CA GLY A 338 3.18 13.00 -14.70
C GLY A 338 2.00 12.26 -15.36
N LEU A 339 1.65 11.06 -14.88
CA LEU A 339 0.51 10.31 -15.41
C LEU A 339 -0.81 10.82 -14.83
N GLN A 340 -1.87 10.80 -15.64
CA GLN A 340 -3.22 11.18 -15.21
C GLN A 340 -3.90 10.02 -14.47
N VAL A 341 -3.81 10.05 -13.15
CA VAL A 341 -4.24 8.94 -12.29
C VAL A 341 -5.30 9.36 -11.28
N TYR A 342 -6.23 8.46 -11.01
CA TYR A 342 -7.35 8.65 -10.08
C TYR A 342 -7.45 7.43 -9.16
N CYS A 343 -7.79 7.64 -7.89
CA CYS A 343 -8.06 6.58 -6.93
C CYS A 343 -9.57 6.34 -6.81
N LEU A 344 -9.99 5.07 -6.91
CA LEU A 344 -11.38 4.71 -6.61
C LEU A 344 -11.65 4.87 -5.12
N LYS A 345 -12.58 5.77 -4.78
CA LYS A 345 -12.92 6.08 -3.39
C LYS A 345 -13.52 4.86 -2.68
N GLY A 346 -12.89 4.47 -1.57
CA GLY A 346 -13.30 3.31 -0.76
C GLY A 346 -12.88 1.95 -1.34
N GLY A 347 -12.16 1.93 -2.47
CA GLY A 347 -11.69 0.72 -3.12
C GLY A 347 -12.82 -0.20 -3.62
N LEU A 348 -12.46 -1.42 -3.97
CA LEU A 348 -13.37 -2.44 -4.47
C LEU A 348 -14.39 -2.86 -3.41
N VAL A 349 -14.01 -2.85 -2.13
CA VAL A 349 -14.87 -3.27 -1.03
C VAL A 349 -16.09 -2.36 -0.91
N ALA A 350 -15.94 -1.05 -1.14
CA ALA A 350 -17.03 -0.09 -1.11
C ALA A 350 -17.77 0.06 -2.45
N ARG A 351 -17.36 -0.66 -3.50
CA ARG A 351 -17.94 -0.53 -4.85
C ARG A 351 -19.41 -0.93 -4.86
N THR A 352 -20.23 -0.09 -5.46
CA THR A 352 -21.66 -0.31 -5.69
C THR A 352 -21.90 -0.51 -7.19
N GLY A 353 -22.50 -1.63 -7.58
CA GLY A 353 -22.70 -1.99 -8.98
C GLY A 353 -21.97 -3.28 -9.37
N SER A 354 -22.36 -3.85 -10.50
CA SER A 354 -21.78 -5.08 -11.08
C SER A 354 -20.40 -4.82 -11.69
#